data_AF-A0A658NKD7-F1
#
_entry.id   AF-A0A658NKD7-F1
#
_cell.length_a   1.000
_cell.length_b   1.000
_cell.length_c   1.000
_cell.angle_alpha   90.00
_cell.angle_beta   90.00
_cell.angle_gamma   90.00
#
_symmetry.space_group_name_H-M   'P 1'
#
loop_
_entity.id
_entity.type
_entity.pdbx_description
1 polymer ?
#
loop_
_entity_poly.entity_id
_entity_poly.type
_entity_poly.pdbx_seq_one_letter_code
_entity_poly.pdbx_strand_id
1 'polypeptide(L)' 'PRAGGFCYTDLEFATMLRDTRELVKAGSDGFAVGFLPADGWLDEERCKIWREEAAGREMVFHRAFDIMKDEPEEVLPKL' A
#
# COMPACT_ATOMS: atom_id res chain seq x y z
N PRO A 1 3.83 -1.52 11.03
CA PRO A 1 2.91 -2.60 10.61
C PRO A 1 3.28 -3.98 11.21
N ARG A 2 2.27 -4.85 11.42
CA ARG A 2 2.40 -6.18 12.03
C ARG A 2 2.57 -7.28 10.99
N ALA A 3 3.09 -8.43 11.41
CA ALA A 3 2.94 -9.68 10.66
C ALA A 3 1.47 -10.16 10.73
N GLY A 4 0.97 -10.81 9.67
CA GLY A 4 -0.38 -11.40 9.65
C GLY A 4 -1.29 -10.93 8.51
N GLY A 5 -0.74 -10.57 7.35
CA GLY A 5 -1.48 -10.25 6.12
C GLY A 5 -1.49 -8.76 5.76
N PHE A 6 -2.25 -8.43 4.72
CA PHE A 6 -2.31 -7.08 4.14
C PHE A 6 -3.70 -6.41 4.26
N CYS A 7 -4.60 -7.03 5.06
CA CYS A 7 -5.88 -6.48 5.47
C CYS A 7 -5.72 -5.67 6.75
N TYR A 8 -5.54 -4.36 6.55
CA TYR A 8 -5.38 -3.40 7.62
C TYR A 8 -6.73 -2.77 7.98
N THR A 9 -6.95 -2.55 9.26
CA THR A 9 -8.05 -1.71 9.75
C THR A 9 -7.81 -0.24 9.39
N ASP A 10 -8.84 0.59 9.48
CA ASP A 10 -8.71 2.03 9.21
C ASP A 10 -7.71 2.71 10.16
N LEU A 11 -7.64 2.25 11.42
CA LEU A 11 -6.68 2.77 12.39
C LEU A 11 -5.24 2.40 12.03
N GLU A 12 -5.01 1.16 11.60
CA GLU A 12 -3.70 0.71 11.12
C GLU A 12 -3.29 1.51 9.89
N PHE A 13 -4.20 1.68 8.93
CA PHE A 13 -3.95 2.46 7.72
C PHE A 13 -3.64 3.93 8.06
N ALA A 14 -4.43 4.58 8.91
CA ALA A 14 -4.18 5.96 9.34
C ALA A 14 -2.83 6.13 10.05
N THR A 15 -2.43 5.15 10.87
CA THR A 15 -1.12 5.12 11.51
C THR A 15 -0.01 5.04 10.47
N MET A 16 -0.16 4.12 9.52
CA MET A 16 0.80 3.95 8.43
C MET A 16 0.93 5.22 7.56
N LEU A 17 -0.17 5.94 7.26
CA LEU A 17 -0.11 7.23 6.56
C LEU A 17 0.66 8.30 7.36
N ARG A 18 0.48 8.33 8.69
CA ARG A 18 1.25 9.23 9.55
C ARG A 18 2.75 8.92 9.47
N ASP A 19 3.12 7.65 9.53
CA ASP A 19 4.51 7.23 9.41
C ASP A 19 5.10 7.61 8.05
N THR A 20 4.34 7.42 6.96
CA THR A 20 4.72 7.85 5.60
C THR A 20 5.05 9.33 5.53
N ARG A 21 4.20 10.20 6.10
CA ARG A 21 4.43 11.65 6.12
C ARG A 21 5.73 12.01 6.83
N GLU A 22 6.02 11.37 7.96
CA GLU A 22 7.26 11.61 8.69
C GLU A 22 8.48 11.08 7.93
N LEU A 23 8.36 9.92 7.27
CA LEU A 23 9.42 9.34 6.44
C LEU A 23 9.71 10.18 5.19
N VAL A 24 8.69 10.77 4.56
CA VAL A 24 8.87 11.73 3.47
C VAL A 24 9.64 12.95 3.94
N LYS A 25 9.27 13.53 5.10
CA LYS A 25 10.00 14.67 5.70
C LYS A 25 11.44 14.33 6.06
N ALA A 26 11.69 13.08 6.48
CA ALA A 26 13.01 12.57 6.79
C ALA A 26 13.87 12.28 5.55
N GLY A 27 13.31 12.38 4.33
CA GLY A 27 14.05 12.22 3.09
C GLY A 27 14.10 10.79 2.55
N SER A 28 13.13 9.94 2.87
CA SER A 28 13.04 8.59 2.30
C SER A 28 12.85 8.64 0.78
N ASP A 29 13.51 7.74 0.06
CA ASP A 29 13.50 7.68 -1.40
C ASP A 29 12.26 6.95 -1.98
N GLY A 30 11.68 6.02 -1.20
CA GLY A 30 10.56 5.20 -1.66
C GLY A 30 9.92 4.34 -0.59
N PHE A 31 8.81 3.69 -0.96
CA PHE A 31 8.01 2.83 -0.10
C PHE A 31 7.64 1.52 -0.80
N ALA A 32 7.70 0.42 -0.06
CA ALA A 32 7.18 -0.88 -0.48
C ALA A 32 5.91 -1.21 0.31
N VAL A 33 4.76 -1.26 -0.35
CA VAL A 33 3.45 -1.41 0.31
C VAL A 33 2.50 -2.30 -0.47
N GLY A 34 1.38 -2.66 0.13
CA GLY A 34 0.28 -3.33 -0.55
C GLY A 34 -0.88 -3.54 0.41
N PHE A 35 -2.09 -3.29 -0.08
CA PHE A 35 -3.31 -3.27 0.71
C PHE A 35 -4.32 -4.19 0.03
N LEU A 36 -4.85 -5.14 0.80
CA LEU A 36 -5.88 -6.07 0.35
C LEU A 36 -7.01 -6.03 1.39
N PRO A 37 -8.29 -5.86 1.03
CA PRO A 37 -9.38 -6.01 1.97
C PRO A 37 -9.52 -7.47 2.41
N ALA A 38 -10.44 -7.73 3.33
CA ALA A 38 -10.67 -9.08 3.86
C ALA A 38 -11.09 -10.10 2.77
N ASP A 39 -11.62 -9.63 1.65
CA ASP A 39 -12.00 -10.44 0.50
C ASP A 39 -10.83 -10.76 -0.44
N GLY A 40 -9.66 -10.12 -0.27
CA GLY A 40 -8.41 -10.46 -0.94
C GLY A 40 -8.20 -9.82 -2.32
N TRP A 41 -9.04 -8.86 -2.73
CA TRP A 41 -8.84 -8.10 -3.97
C TRP A 41 -7.87 -6.92 -3.78
N LEU A 42 -7.48 -6.24 -4.84
CA LEU A 42 -6.72 -4.99 -4.73
C LEU A 42 -7.53 -3.89 -4.06
N ASP A 43 -6.99 -3.30 -2.99
CA ASP A 43 -7.54 -2.06 -2.42
C ASP A 43 -6.98 -0.85 -3.18
N GLU A 44 -7.59 -0.56 -4.34
CA GLU A 44 -7.17 0.54 -5.23
C GLU A 44 -7.27 1.91 -4.56
N GLU A 45 -8.28 2.11 -3.70
CA GLU A 45 -8.51 3.38 -3.00
C GLU A 45 -7.38 3.68 -2.04
N ARG A 46 -7.02 2.71 -1.17
CA ARG A 46 -5.90 2.90 -0.24
C ARG A 46 -4.57 3.02 -0.96
N CYS A 47 -4.36 2.29 -2.06
CA CYS A 47 -3.18 2.47 -2.90
C CYS A 47 -3.09 3.90 -3.45
N LYS A 48 -4.21 4.46 -3.93
CA LYS A 48 -4.26 5.84 -4.43
C LYS A 48 -3.95 6.86 -3.33
N ILE A 49 -4.60 6.77 -2.18
CA ILE A 49 -4.36 7.66 -1.03
C ILE A 49 -2.88 7.60 -0.63
N TRP A 50 -2.31 6.40 -0.57
CA TRP A 50 -0.90 6.26 -0.21
C TRP A 50 0.04 6.92 -1.21
N ARG A 51 -0.21 6.78 -2.51
CA ARG A 51 0.62 7.44 -3.56
C ARG A 51 0.62 8.96 -3.40
N GLU A 52 -0.50 9.55 -3.01
CA GLU A 52 -0.59 10.98 -2.72
C GLU A 52 0.28 11.36 -1.50
N GLU A 53 0.21 10.58 -0.42
CA GLU A 53 1.00 10.79 0.80
C GLU A 53 2.50 10.53 0.61
N ALA A 54 2.87 9.64 -0.31
CA ALA A 54 4.25 9.37 -0.68
C ALA A 54 4.89 10.53 -1.46
N ALA A 55 4.14 11.58 -1.85
CA ALA A 55 4.67 12.82 -2.40
C ALA A 55 5.67 12.64 -3.57
N GLY A 56 5.40 11.69 -4.46
CA GLY A 56 6.21 11.41 -5.65
C GLY A 56 7.48 10.60 -5.39
N ARG A 57 7.63 9.99 -4.20
CA ARG A 57 8.66 8.98 -3.93
C ARG A 57 8.41 7.69 -4.72
N GLU A 58 9.46 6.89 -4.88
CA GLU A 58 9.35 5.59 -5.54
C GLU A 58 8.37 4.69 -4.79
N MET A 59 7.57 3.94 -5.53
CA MET A 59 6.53 3.09 -4.98
C MET A 59 6.66 1.68 -5.55
N VAL A 60 6.72 0.69 -4.66
CA VAL A 60 6.75 -0.72 -5.04
C VAL A 60 5.55 -1.41 -4.41
N PHE A 61 4.73 -2.07 -5.24
CA PHE A 61 3.72 -2.98 -4.71
C PHE A 61 4.40 -4.30 -4.32
N HIS A 62 4.43 -4.60 -3.03
CA HIS A 62 5.19 -5.73 -2.50
C HIS A 62 4.45 -7.07 -2.66
N ARG A 63 4.87 -8.09 -1.89
CA ARG A 63 4.35 -9.47 -1.92
C ARG A 63 2.87 -9.68 -1.56
N ALA A 64 2.10 -8.62 -1.29
CA ALA A 64 0.64 -8.68 -1.36
C ALA A 64 0.16 -9.18 -2.73
N PHE A 65 0.92 -8.86 -3.79
CA PHE A 65 0.70 -9.37 -5.13
C PHE A 65 0.61 -10.89 -5.20
N ASP A 66 1.45 -11.60 -4.44
CA ASP A 66 1.53 -13.07 -4.49
C ASP A 66 0.25 -13.76 -3.97
N ILE A 67 -0.59 -13.05 -3.21
CA ILE A 67 -1.75 -13.63 -2.51
C ILE A 67 -3.07 -12.94 -2.83
N MET A 68 -3.06 -11.91 -3.69
CA MET A 68 -4.29 -11.26 -4.12
C MET A 68 -5.09 -12.17 -5.06
N LYS A 69 -6.40 -11.95 -5.14
CA LYS A 69 -7.29 -12.75 -5.98
C LYS A 69 -7.37 -12.29 -7.43
N ASP A 70 -7.03 -11.03 -7.67
CA ASP A 70 -7.04 -10.47 -9.01
C ASP A 70 -6.07 -11.21 -9.93
N GLU A 71 -6.45 -11.30 -11.21
CA GLU A 71 -5.53 -11.78 -12.23
C GLU A 71 -4.42 -10.74 -12.47
N PRO A 72 -3.14 -11.16 -12.52
CA PRO A 72 -2.00 -10.25 -12.72
C PRO A 72 -2.18 -9.24 -13.86
N GLU A 73 -2.74 -9.70 -14.98
CA GLU A 73 -2.93 -8.92 -16.21
C GLU A 73 -3.92 -7.76 -16.01
N GLU A 74 -4.90 -7.91 -15.11
CA GLU A 74 -5.90 -6.89 -14.79
C GLU A 74 -5.35 -5.81 -13.85
N VAL A 75 -4.41 -6.19 -12.98
CA VAL A 75 -3.88 -5.34 -11.90
C VAL A 75 -2.69 -4.51 -12.32
N LEU A 76 -1.78 -5.07 -13.12
CA LEU A 76 -0.54 -4.39 -13.49
C LEU A 76 -0.75 -2.97 -14.07
N PRO A 77 -1.79 -2.68 -14.87
CA PRO A 77 -2.06 -1.31 -15.34
C PRO A 77 -2.55 -0.34 -14.26
N LYS A 78 -2.96 -0.83 -13.08
CA LYS A 78 -3.57 -0.05 -11.99
C LYS A 78 -2.58 0.32 -10.86
N LEU A 79 -1.48 -0.44 -10.77
CA LEU A 79 -0.40 -0.22 -9.80
C LEU A 79 0.50 0.93 -10.23
#